data_AF-A0A925BFF5-F1
#
_entry.id   AF-A0A925BFF5-F1
#
_cell.length_a   1.000
_cell.length_b   1.000
_cell.length_c   1.000
_cell.angle_alpha   90.00
_cell.angle_beta   90.00
_cell.angle_gamma   90.00
#
_symmetry.space_group_name_H-M   'P 1'
#
loop_
_entity.id
_entity.type
_entity.pdbx_description
1 polymer ?
#
loop_
_entity_poly.entity_id
_entity_poly.type
_entity_poly.pdbx_seq_one_letter_code
_entity_poly.pdbx_strand_id
1 'polypeptide(L)'
;MDTTNAATHYSIAAERSERRSSLFRRGRVWLGVILVVALALRLIYALTLDPAAAYQVGNADSGWYLEVGRLLVLGQSPAPLPTSPLYPLLLGFWQVILPPETAVIAVRLLQTLLSVASCYLAYRLGTIVWNERAGILASGVLALSPVFIIEA
;
A
#
# COMPACT_ATOMS: atom_id res chain seq x y z
N MET A 1 29.88 -20.03 -48.47
CA MET A 1 30.05 -18.80 -47.66
C MET A 1 28.64 -18.33 -47.33
N ASP A 2 28.16 -18.69 -46.14
CA ASP A 2 26.74 -18.87 -45.81
C ASP A 2 26.18 -17.63 -45.07
N THR A 3 26.11 -16.50 -45.78
CA THR A 3 25.72 -15.19 -45.21
C THR A 3 24.23 -15.09 -44.91
N THR A 4 23.41 -15.95 -45.52
CA THR A 4 21.95 -15.99 -45.35
C THR A 4 21.55 -16.45 -43.95
N ASN A 5 22.27 -17.44 -43.38
CA ASN A 5 21.99 -18.00 -42.06
C ASN A 5 22.20 -16.98 -40.92
N ALA A 6 23.26 -16.17 -41.01
CA ALA A 6 23.55 -15.15 -40.01
C ALA A 6 22.47 -14.05 -39.98
N ALA A 7 22.00 -13.60 -41.14
CA ALA A 7 20.95 -12.57 -41.23
C ALA A 7 19.62 -13.02 -40.60
N THR A 8 19.25 -14.30 -40.77
CA THR A 8 18.03 -14.86 -40.16
C THR A 8 18.14 -14.94 -38.64
N HIS A 9 19.30 -15.32 -38.09
CA HIS A 9 19.52 -15.36 -36.65
C HIS A 9 19.47 -13.97 -36.00
N TYR A 10 20.00 -12.94 -36.66
CA TYR A 10 19.93 -11.55 -36.17
C TYR A 10 18.50 -11.01 -36.18
N SER A 11 17.73 -11.27 -37.24
CA SER A 11 16.32 -10.86 -37.34
C SER A 11 15.47 -11.44 -36.19
N ILE A 12 15.61 -12.75 -35.93
CA ILE A 12 14.87 -13.42 -34.85
C ILE A 12 15.27 -12.90 -33.46
N ALA A 13 16.54 -12.56 -33.24
CA ALA A 13 17.01 -11.98 -31.98
C ALA A 13 16.46 -10.56 -31.75
N ALA A 14 16.41 -9.74 -32.80
CA ALA A 14 15.86 -8.38 -32.75
C ALA A 14 14.35 -8.39 -32.45
N GLU A 15 13.56 -9.21 -33.16
CA GLU A 15 12.12 -9.34 -32.90
C GLU A 15 11.82 -9.82 -31.47
N ARG A 16 12.62 -10.76 -30.95
CA ARG A 16 12.49 -11.23 -29.56
C ARG A 16 12.79 -10.12 -28.55
N SER A 17 13.79 -9.28 -28.81
CA SER A 17 14.12 -8.12 -27.97
C SER A 17 12.98 -7.10 -27.92
N GLU A 18 12.43 -6.73 -29.08
CA GLU A 18 11.32 -5.76 -29.17
C GLU A 18 10.00 -6.28 -28.58
N ARG A 19 9.67 -7.56 -28.80
CA ARG A 19 8.50 -8.17 -28.13
C ARG A 19 8.66 -8.17 -26.61
N ARG A 20 9.87 -8.47 -26.12
CA ARG A 20 10.12 -8.52 -24.68
C ARG A 20 10.04 -7.13 -24.05
N SER A 21 10.57 -6.09 -24.72
CA SER A 21 10.49 -4.71 -24.24
C SER A 21 9.07 -4.15 -24.23
N SER A 22 8.24 -4.46 -25.24
CA SER A 22 6.85 -4.02 -25.30
C SER A 22 5.95 -4.67 -24.25
N LEU A 23 6.17 -5.96 -23.93
CA LEU A 23 5.45 -6.66 -22.87
C LEU A 23 5.74 -6.06 -21.49
N PHE A 24 7.02 -5.83 -21.17
CA PHE A 24 7.41 -5.17 -19.93
C PHE A 24 6.88 -3.73 -19.82
N ARG A 25 6.79 -3.00 -20.95
CA ARG A 25 6.21 -1.65 -20.96
C ARG A 25 4.72 -1.69 -20.62
N ARG A 26 3.97 -2.65 -21.17
CA ARG A 26 2.54 -2.81 -20.87
C ARG A 26 2.30 -3.21 -19.42
N GLY A 27 3.08 -4.15 -18.86
CA GLY A 27 2.92 -4.58 -17.47
C GLY A 27 3.16 -3.45 -16.46
N ARG A 28 4.17 -2.60 -16.71
CA ARG A 28 4.42 -1.40 -15.89
C ARG A 28 3.27 -0.39 -15.94
N VAL A 29 2.66 -0.18 -17.10
CA VAL A 29 1.49 0.73 -17.22
C VAL A 29 0.31 0.17 -16.42
N TRP A 30 0.02 -1.12 -16.55
CA TRP A 30 -1.06 -1.76 -15.79
C TRP A 30 -0.84 -1.69 -14.28
N LEU A 31 0.39 -1.95 -13.81
CA LEU A 31 0.74 -1.77 -12.41
C LEU A 31 0.52 -0.32 -11.96
N GLY A 32 0.97 0.66 -12.75
CA GLY A 32 0.75 2.08 -12.47
C GLY A 32 -0.73 2.42 -12.31
N VAL A 33 -1.57 1.95 -13.24
CA VAL A 33 -3.03 2.12 -13.16
C VAL A 33 -3.60 1.49 -11.89
N ILE A 34 -3.20 0.26 -11.55
CA ILE A 34 -3.68 -0.44 -10.34
C ILE A 34 -3.31 0.35 -9.09
N LEU A 35 -2.07 0.83 -8.97
CA LEU A 35 -1.62 1.59 -7.80
C LEU A 35 -2.34 2.95 -7.69
N VAL A 36 -2.56 3.63 -8.81
CA VAL A 36 -3.32 4.89 -8.84
C VAL A 36 -4.77 4.66 -8.42
N VAL A 37 -5.42 3.62 -8.94
CA VAL A 37 -6.79 3.26 -8.55
C VAL A 37 -6.84 2.87 -7.07
N ALA A 38 -5.90 2.06 -6.60
CA ALA A 38 -5.80 1.66 -5.20
C ALA A 38 -5.67 2.88 -4.27
N LEU A 39 -4.79 3.82 -4.63
CA LEU A 39 -4.56 5.06 -3.89
C LEU A 39 -5.80 5.96 -3.92
N ALA A 40 -6.43 6.14 -5.08
CA ALA A 40 -7.61 6.99 -5.22
C ALA A 40 -8.78 6.48 -4.38
N LEU A 41 -9.09 5.17 -4.44
CA LEU A 41 -10.17 4.58 -3.66
C LEU A 41 -9.95 4.74 -2.16
N ARG A 42 -8.74 4.47 -1.67
CA ARG A 42 -8.38 4.57 -0.25
C ARG A 42 -8.37 6.02 0.22
N LEU A 43 -7.84 6.94 -0.58
CA LEU A 43 -7.80 8.35 -0.24
C LEU A 43 -9.20 8.96 -0.19
N ILE A 44 -10.07 8.65 -1.17
CA ILE A 44 -11.47 9.09 -1.16
C ILE A 44 -12.15 8.58 0.12
N TYR A 45 -12.02 7.30 0.44
CA TYR A 45 -12.62 6.73 1.64
C TYR A 45 -12.08 7.39 2.92
N ALA A 46 -10.76 7.42 3.10
CA ALA A 46 -10.09 7.97 4.28
C ALA A 46 -10.45 9.44 4.57
N LEU A 47 -10.63 10.25 3.52
CA LEU A 47 -10.99 11.66 3.62
C LEU A 47 -12.49 11.91 3.81
N THR A 48 -13.35 10.95 3.44
CA THR A 48 -14.80 11.05 3.69
C THR A 48 -15.20 10.75 5.13
N LEU A 49 -14.32 10.06 5.87
CA LEU A 49 -14.56 9.72 7.27
C LEU A 49 -14.33 10.93 8.17
N ASP A 50 -15.26 11.19 9.10
CA ASP A 50 -15.07 12.19 10.14
C ASP A 50 -13.84 11.84 11.02
N PRO A 51 -12.82 12.71 11.12
CA PRO A 51 -11.69 12.49 12.01
C PRO A 51 -12.09 12.49 13.49
N ALA A 52 -13.07 13.30 13.89
CA ALA A 52 -13.52 13.41 15.27
C ALA A 52 -14.26 12.16 15.74
N ALA A 53 -14.89 11.43 14.82
CA ALA A 53 -15.53 10.14 15.10
C ALA A 53 -14.56 9.10 15.68
N ALA A 54 -13.26 9.20 15.39
CA ALA A 54 -12.24 8.28 15.92
C ALA A 54 -12.08 8.38 17.46
N TYR A 55 -12.51 9.49 18.06
CA TYR A 55 -12.47 9.73 19.50
C TYR A 55 -13.82 9.48 20.20
N GLN A 56 -14.87 9.12 19.45
CA GLN A 56 -16.19 8.89 20.02
C GLN A 56 -16.29 7.52 20.71
N VAL A 57 -17.10 7.47 21.77
CA VAL A 57 -17.26 6.31 22.68
C VAL A 57 -17.71 5.01 21.98
N GLY A 58 -18.23 5.09 20.75
CA GLY A 58 -18.60 3.92 19.92
C GLY A 58 -17.46 3.25 19.16
N ASN A 59 -16.31 3.92 18.99
CA ASN A 59 -15.12 3.37 18.33
C ASN A 59 -14.09 2.93 19.37
N ALA A 60 -14.50 1.99 20.23
CA ALA A 60 -13.75 1.59 21.43
C ALA A 60 -12.28 1.24 21.13
N ASP A 61 -12.01 0.54 20.02
CA ASP A 61 -10.65 0.15 19.65
C ASP A 61 -9.82 1.36 19.19
N SER A 62 -10.35 2.17 18.27
CA SER A 62 -9.62 3.33 17.73
C SER A 62 -9.32 4.37 18.81
N GLY A 63 -10.31 4.69 19.65
CA GLY A 63 -10.13 5.65 20.75
C GLY A 63 -9.12 5.17 21.79
N TRP A 64 -9.15 3.86 22.12
CA TRP A 64 -8.17 3.26 23.02
C TRP A 64 -6.75 3.34 22.46
N TYR A 65 -6.56 2.99 21.18
CA TYR A 65 -5.25 3.06 20.53
C TYR A 65 -4.70 4.49 20.45
N LEU A 66 -5.57 5.47 20.20
CA LEU A 66 -5.18 6.88 20.16
C LEU A 66 -4.74 7.36 21.55
N GLU A 67 -5.53 7.10 22.60
CA GLU A 67 -5.20 7.56 23.94
C GLU A 67 -3.97 6.84 24.51
N VAL A 68 -3.90 5.51 24.39
CA VAL A 68 -2.75 4.73 24.84
C VAL A 68 -1.51 5.11 24.07
N GLY A 69 -1.61 5.33 22.76
CA GLY A 69 -0.49 5.79 21.94
C GLY A 69 0.06 7.14 22.43
N ARG A 70 -0.82 8.11 22.67
CA ARG A 70 -0.46 9.43 23.19
C ARG A 70 0.24 9.32 24.55
N LEU A 71 -0.33 8.56 25.49
CA LEU A 71 0.27 8.33 26.81
C LEU A 71 1.61 7.60 26.72
N LEU A 72 1.76 6.66 25.80
CA LEU A 72 2.99 5.89 25.61
C LEU A 72 4.15 6.77 25.14
N VAL A 73 3.89 7.68 24.19
CA VAL A 73 4.91 8.64 23.73
C VAL A 73 5.27 9.66 24.81
N LEU A 74 4.30 10.04 25.65
CA LEU A 74 4.53 10.92 26.80
C LEU A 74 5.20 10.23 28.01
N GLY A 75 5.43 8.91 27.95
CA GLY A 75 5.98 8.15 29.07
C GLY A 75 5.02 7.98 30.25
N GLN A 76 3.71 8.15 30.01
CA GLN A 76 2.63 8.11 31.01
C GLN A 76 1.76 6.85 30.90
N SER A 77 2.06 5.95 29.96
CA SER A 77 1.25 4.74 29.74
C SER A 77 1.32 3.79 30.94
N PRO A 78 0.19 3.24 31.41
CA PRO A 78 0.20 2.15 32.37
C PRO A 78 0.83 0.91 31.73
N ALA A 79 1.83 0.34 32.39
CA ALA A 79 2.41 -0.95 32.04
C ALA A 79 1.73 -2.06 32.87
N PRO A 80 1.58 -3.30 32.34
CA PRO A 80 1.98 -3.75 31.01
C PRO A 80 0.94 -3.46 29.91
N LEU A 81 1.41 -3.20 28.69
CA LEU A 81 0.55 -3.04 27.52
C LEU A 81 0.03 -4.41 27.04
N PRO A 82 -1.28 -4.55 26.74
CA PRO A 82 -1.83 -5.79 26.21
C PRO A 82 -1.48 -6.04 24.73
N THR A 83 -0.99 -5.01 24.01
CA THR A 83 -0.67 -5.07 22.58
C THR A 83 0.78 -4.71 22.31
N SER A 84 1.29 -5.10 21.13
CA SER A 84 2.61 -4.64 20.65
C SER A 84 2.69 -3.11 20.66
N PRO A 85 3.78 -2.50 21.14
CA PRO A 85 3.88 -1.06 21.31
C PRO A 85 4.04 -0.30 19.99
N LEU A 86 4.40 -0.97 18.89
CA LEU A 86 4.76 -0.29 17.64
C LEU A 86 3.59 0.53 17.06
N TYR A 87 2.39 -0.04 17.03
CA TYR A 87 1.22 0.64 16.48
C TYR A 87 0.77 1.83 17.37
N PRO A 88 0.58 1.66 18.70
CA PRO A 88 0.33 2.79 19.60
C PRO A 88 1.41 3.89 19.52
N LEU A 89 2.70 3.54 19.43
CA LEU A 89 3.78 4.53 19.29
C LEU A 89 3.64 5.35 18.00
N LEU A 90 3.30 4.69 16.89
CA LEU A 90 3.10 5.35 15.61
C LEU A 90 1.93 6.35 15.68
N LEU A 91 0.83 5.97 16.30
CA LEU A 91 -0.34 6.85 16.49
C LEU A 91 -0.05 8.00 17.46
N GLY A 92 0.61 7.69 18.57
CA GLY A 92 0.99 8.67 19.59
C GLY A 92 1.96 9.73 19.05
N PHE A 93 2.89 9.33 18.18
CA PHE A 93 3.84 10.24 17.57
C PHE A 93 3.12 11.39 16.88
N TRP A 94 2.16 11.09 15.99
CA TRP A 94 1.38 12.10 15.28
C TRP A 94 0.52 12.95 16.21
N GLN A 95 -0.05 12.37 17.27
CA GLN A 95 -0.87 13.10 18.24
C GLN A 95 -0.10 14.06 19.14
N VAL A 96 1.21 13.86 19.32
CA VAL A 96 2.05 14.77 20.11
C VAL A 96 2.48 15.98 19.27
N ILE A 97 2.65 15.81 17.95
CA ILE A 97 3.16 16.88 17.07
C ILE A 97 2.05 17.62 16.30
N LEU A 98 0.85 17.06 16.18
CA LEU A 98 -0.29 17.64 15.46
C LEU A 98 -1.53 17.73 16.36
N PRO A 99 -2.47 18.67 16.05
CA PRO A 99 -3.79 18.67 16.67
C PRO A 99 -4.53 17.34 16.44
N PRO A 100 -5.44 16.92 17.33
CA PRO A 100 -6.08 15.60 17.30
C PRO A 100 -6.68 15.21 15.94
N GLU A 101 -7.47 16.11 15.34
CA GLU A 101 -8.11 15.84 14.04
C GLU A 101 -7.08 15.67 12.91
N THR A 102 -6.08 16.56 12.88
CA THR A 102 -5.00 16.52 11.89
C THR A 102 -4.10 15.29 12.08
N ALA A 103 -3.89 14.86 13.33
CA ALA A 103 -3.13 13.65 13.64
C ALA A 103 -3.83 12.40 13.09
N VAL A 104 -5.16 12.30 13.24
CA VAL A 104 -5.95 11.21 12.65
C VAL A 104 -5.84 11.21 11.12
N ILE A 105 -5.93 12.39 10.49
CA ILE A 105 -5.73 12.51 9.03
C ILE A 105 -4.32 12.05 8.63
N ALA A 106 -3.28 12.46 9.35
CA ALA A 106 -1.90 12.05 9.07
C ALA A 106 -1.72 10.53 9.19
N VAL A 107 -2.31 9.90 10.20
CA VAL A 107 -2.32 8.45 10.39
C VAL A 107 -3.00 7.75 9.21
N ARG A 108 -4.20 8.21 8.81
CA ARG A 108 -4.93 7.62 7.67
C ARG A 108 -4.16 7.75 6.37
N LEU A 109 -3.52 8.90 6.12
CA LEU A 109 -2.65 9.08 4.96
C LEU A 109 -1.48 8.10 4.97
N LEU A 110 -0.85 7.90 6.12
CA LEU A 110 0.22 6.91 6.28
C LEU A 110 -0.28 5.49 6.03
N GLN A 111 -1.42 5.10 6.60
CA GLN A 111 -2.06 3.79 6.39
C GLN A 111 -2.39 3.57 4.91
N THR A 112 -2.91 4.60 4.24
CA THR A 112 -3.22 4.57 2.81
C THR A 112 -1.96 4.34 1.98
N LEU A 113 -0.85 5.03 2.30
CA LEU A 113 0.44 4.81 1.63
C LEU A 113 0.98 3.40 1.86
N LEU A 114 0.91 2.89 3.09
CA LEU A 114 1.33 1.52 3.42
C LEU A 114 0.46 0.47 2.70
N SER A 115 -0.84 0.72 2.56
CA SER A 115 -1.77 -0.16 1.86
C SER A 115 -1.49 -0.21 0.35
N VAL A 116 -1.17 0.94 -0.27
CA VAL A 116 -0.70 0.98 -1.67
C VAL A 116 0.66 0.30 -1.83
N ALA A 117 1.57 0.49 -0.88
CA ALA A 117 2.86 -0.22 -0.88
C ALA A 117 2.67 -1.74 -0.80
N SER A 118 1.70 -2.23 0.00
CA SER A 118 1.31 -3.64 0.05
C SER A 118 0.83 -4.17 -1.31
N CYS A 119 0.10 -3.36 -2.11
CA CYS A 119 -0.29 -3.74 -3.47
C CYS A 119 0.93 -3.92 -4.39
N TYR A 120 1.93 -3.03 -4.26
CA TYR A 120 3.19 -3.17 -4.98
C TYR A 120 4.01 -4.40 -4.53
N LEU A 121 4.05 -4.68 -3.23
CA LEU A 121 4.72 -5.87 -2.70
C LEU A 121 4.03 -7.16 -3.17
N ALA A 122 2.70 -7.19 -3.22
CA ALA A 122 1.94 -8.30 -3.77
C ALA A 122 2.26 -8.53 -5.25
N TYR A 123 2.36 -7.45 -6.05
CA TYR A 123 2.84 -7.53 -7.42
C TYR A 123 4.24 -8.17 -7.48
N ARG A 124 5.19 -7.65 -6.69
CA ARG A 124 6.57 -8.14 -6.66
C ARG A 124 6.63 -9.62 -6.30
N LEU A 125 5.91 -10.05 -5.26
CA LEU A 125 5.83 -11.45 -4.85
C LEU A 125 5.25 -12.33 -5.98
N GLY A 126 4.13 -11.93 -6.59
CA GLY A 126 3.54 -12.68 -7.70
C GLY A 126 4.47 -12.80 -8.91
N THR A 127 5.26 -11.76 -9.20
CA THR A 127 6.25 -11.79 -10.28
C THR A 127 7.46 -12.68 -10.00
N ILE A 128 7.86 -12.80 -8.73
CA ILE A 128 9.00 -13.64 -8.32
C ILE A 128 8.59 -15.11 -8.27
N VAL A 129 7.40 -15.41 -7.74
CA VAL A 129 6.94 -16.80 -7.54
C VAL A 129 6.46 -17.43 -8.85
N TRP A 130 5.78 -16.65 -9.71
CA TRP A 130 5.26 -17.16 -10.99
C TRP A 130 5.70 -16.31 -12.18
N ASN A 131 5.00 -15.20 -12.43
CA ASN A 131 5.23 -14.35 -13.60
C ASN A 131 4.55 -12.99 -13.45
N GLU A 132 4.80 -12.10 -14.40
CA GLU A 132 4.26 -10.73 -14.41
C GLU A 132 2.72 -10.69 -14.37
N ARG A 133 2.04 -11.62 -15.06
CA ARG A 133 0.56 -11.68 -15.06
C ARG A 133 0.00 -12.05 -13.69
N ALA A 134 0.64 -13.00 -13.01
CA ALA A 134 0.29 -13.38 -11.64
C ALA A 134 0.47 -12.20 -10.67
N GLY A 135 1.56 -11.42 -10.82
CA GLY A 135 1.77 -10.20 -10.06
C GLY A 135 0.67 -9.16 -10.28
N ILE A 136 0.29 -8.90 -11.54
CA ILE A 136 -0.78 -7.94 -11.89
C ILE A 136 -2.13 -8.39 -11.31
N LEU A 137 -2.45 -9.68 -11.39
CA LEU A 137 -3.69 -10.21 -10.82
C LEU A 137 -3.69 -10.10 -9.30
N ALA A 138 -2.59 -10.46 -8.63
CA ALA A 138 -2.46 -10.39 -7.18
C ALA A 138 -2.61 -8.95 -6.67
N SER A 139 -1.94 -7.98 -7.30
CA SER A 139 -2.07 -6.57 -6.92
C SER A 139 -3.44 -6.00 -7.25
N GLY A 140 -4.06 -6.41 -8.37
CA GLY A 140 -5.42 -6.00 -8.73
C GLY A 140 -6.47 -6.48 -7.74
N VAL A 141 -6.39 -7.74 -7.31
CA VAL A 141 -7.28 -8.29 -6.27
C VAL A 141 -7.11 -7.54 -4.95
N LEU A 142 -5.87 -7.26 -4.54
CA LEU A 142 -5.61 -6.52 -3.30
C LEU A 142 -6.07 -5.05 -3.38
N ALA A 143 -5.90 -4.42 -4.54
CA ALA A 143 -6.32 -3.04 -4.77
C ALA A 143 -7.83 -2.86 -4.60
N LEU A 144 -8.62 -3.85 -5.03
CA LEU A 144 -10.09 -3.82 -5.02
C LEU A 144 -10.73 -4.53 -3.82
N SER A 145 -9.94 -5.15 -2.94
CA SER A 145 -10.47 -5.85 -1.76
C SER A 145 -11.12 -4.85 -0.79
N PRO A 146 -12.42 -5.01 -0.47
CA PRO A 146 -13.14 -4.08 0.43
C PRO A 146 -12.49 -3.96 1.81
N VAL A 147 -11.99 -5.07 2.35
CA VAL A 147 -11.29 -5.08 3.65
C VAL A 147 -10.06 -4.17 3.61
N PHE A 148 -9.28 -4.21 2.54
CA PHE A 148 -8.09 -3.36 2.38
C PHE A 148 -8.41 -1.90 2.03
N ILE A 149 -9.66 -1.58 1.70
CA ILE A 149 -10.11 -0.21 1.48
C ILE A 149 -10.62 0.39 2.79
N ILE A 150 -11.35 -0.40 3.58
CA ILE A 150 -11.95 0.05 4.85
C ILE A 150 -10.90 0.20 5.95
N GLU A 151 -9.90 -0.68 5.98
CA GLU A 151 -8.84 -0.73 7.00
C GLU A 151 -7.60 0.13 6.65
N ALA A 152 -7.71 1.02 5.64
CA ALA A 152 -6.59 1.80 5.09
C ALA A 152 -6.60 3.27 5.48
#